data_AF-A0A942SHT3-F1
#
_entry.id   AF-A0A942SHT3-F1
#
_cell.length_a   1.000
_cell.length_b   1.000
_cell.length_c   1.000
_cell.angle_alpha   90.00
_cell.angle_beta   90.00
_cell.angle_gamma   90.00
#
_symmetry.space_group_name_H-M   'P 1'
#
loop_
_entity.id
_entity.type
_entity.pdbx_description
1 polymer ?
#
loop_
_entity_poly.entity_id
_entity_poly.type
_entity_poly.pdbx_seq_one_letter_code
_entity_poly.pdbx_strand_id
1 'polypeptide(L)'
;MSDIFLNCAKLNPSYVQSALGVKLSQLPTFFRSPSTSLLREKINRIWHFMLTGIWINKSKIDNLLRLGQFQAIPLFPKKKTFIPRTYIYGNPVLKKFPQFQAFKVKPAAIPHPPPPPPKKPPSIKKGDLLFTQLLAEFKANPTTCFRKCLPLKAALRSSNSDLMGALIDAGFPYLDERGEMRESFRKILLANASPEVLELFIKNKKLDLQLNSPKGAYHILELEGKKDHLEAFHRHEIKREEYLDWIRQKFLAHRFDVSVQENQSLESFHPIQTLSEMFESLRAFFKHFPEHYSELTAEARQQVLDAFEQAAKEARTDHPSIHTSRLARYEQGKIILISAGWNTHALYRLAYKKVFLECNRGAQFEEESPPGIQIYAIEQLNIQALEQAQTKPSLGEAHQETIQLYQNLKAQKILNFKYKNYEKGICAWAGLKTAFRGMLFILIAENLQNRGFVSTQAIKQAQRLANKIYKSWSAWDREQALLQALRHYEASAKIDPNLPPLLREIRKKFGGSKETKKIMRLFFLSPQFKEALQKSKENLRKAKEKRQNERQSSCFSPK
;
A
#
# COMPACT_ATOMS: atom_id res chain seq x y z
N MET A 1 15.91 3.65 -11.68
CA MET A 1 17.27 4.24 -11.61
C MET A 1 17.87 4.50 -13.00
N SER A 2 17.05 4.69 -14.05
CA SER A 2 17.51 4.93 -15.43
C SER A 2 17.53 6.41 -15.84
N ASP A 3 16.79 7.30 -15.16
CA ASP A 3 16.73 8.73 -15.53
C ASP A 3 17.81 9.62 -14.89
N ILE A 4 18.47 9.15 -13.83
CA ILE A 4 19.56 9.90 -13.20
C ILE A 4 20.80 9.84 -14.09
N PHE A 5 21.09 8.69 -14.72
CA PHE A 5 22.24 8.54 -15.62
C PHE A 5 22.08 9.38 -16.90
N LEU A 6 20.87 9.49 -17.47
CA LEU A 6 20.64 10.32 -18.65
C LEU A 6 20.67 11.83 -18.35
N ASN A 7 20.34 12.25 -17.12
CA ASN A 7 20.44 13.64 -16.68
C ASN A 7 21.83 14.02 -16.12
N CYS A 8 22.69 13.05 -15.80
CA CYS A 8 24.06 13.30 -15.37
C CYS A 8 24.95 13.88 -16.48
N ALA A 9 24.65 13.61 -17.76
CA ALA A 9 25.26 14.29 -18.91
C ALA A 9 24.89 15.79 -18.99
N LYS A 10 23.90 16.25 -18.21
CA LYS A 10 23.39 17.63 -18.22
C LYS A 10 23.96 18.54 -17.14
N LEU A 11 24.89 18.08 -16.28
CA LEU A 11 25.66 18.98 -15.40
C LEU A 11 26.79 19.71 -16.15
N ASN A 12 26.48 20.13 -17.37
CA ASN A 12 27.21 21.13 -18.13
C ASN A 12 27.18 22.45 -17.31
N PRO A 13 28.28 23.21 -17.24
CA PRO A 13 28.32 24.49 -16.51
C PRO A 13 27.17 25.45 -16.83
N SER A 14 26.65 25.44 -18.06
CA SER A 14 25.50 26.24 -18.54
C SER A 14 24.17 25.83 -17.89
N TYR A 15 23.99 24.54 -17.59
CA TYR A 15 22.81 24.05 -16.87
C TYR A 15 22.87 24.45 -15.39
N VAL A 16 24.06 24.34 -14.77
CA VAL A 16 24.27 24.77 -13.38
C VAL A 16 24.09 26.29 -13.25
N GLN A 17 24.54 27.04 -14.25
CA GLN A 17 24.29 28.48 -14.38
C GLN A 17 22.79 28.80 -14.40
N SER A 18 22.03 28.13 -15.27
CA SER A 18 20.58 28.33 -15.42
C SER A 18 19.81 27.94 -14.15
N ALA A 19 20.13 26.79 -13.56
CA ALA A 19 19.46 26.29 -12.37
C ALA A 19 19.71 27.15 -11.11
N LEU A 20 20.87 27.81 -11.02
CA LEU A 20 21.25 28.63 -9.87
C LEU A 20 21.07 30.14 -10.11
N GLY A 21 20.77 30.58 -11.33
CA GLY A 21 20.56 31.99 -11.67
C GLY A 21 21.80 32.88 -11.50
N VAL A 22 23.01 32.30 -11.51
CA VAL A 22 24.29 33.03 -11.31
C VAL A 22 25.10 33.05 -12.60
N LYS A 23 25.94 34.06 -12.87
CA LYS A 23 26.79 34.08 -14.08
C LYS A 23 27.88 33.00 -14.00
N LEU A 24 28.27 32.42 -15.14
CA LEU A 24 29.29 31.35 -15.19
C LEU A 24 30.62 31.75 -14.54
N SER A 25 31.03 33.02 -14.67
CA SER A 25 32.23 33.57 -14.05
C SER A 25 32.18 33.62 -12.51
N GLN A 26 30.97 33.67 -11.93
CA GLN A 26 30.73 33.68 -10.50
C GLN A 26 30.69 32.27 -9.90
N LEU A 27 30.58 31.23 -10.73
CA LEU A 27 30.68 29.85 -10.26
C LEU A 27 32.14 29.56 -9.85
N PRO A 28 32.37 28.82 -8.74
CA PRO A 28 33.70 28.34 -8.41
C PRO A 28 34.34 27.58 -9.59
N THR A 29 35.63 27.76 -9.83
CA THR A 29 36.39 27.14 -10.94
C THR A 29 36.16 25.63 -11.06
N PHE A 30 35.91 24.97 -9.94
CA PHE A 30 35.53 23.56 -9.85
C PHE A 30 34.27 23.18 -10.66
N PHE A 31 33.23 24.03 -10.66
CA PHE A 31 31.99 23.81 -11.43
C PHE A 31 32.11 24.23 -12.90
N ARG A 32 33.15 25.00 -13.24
CA ARG A 32 33.48 25.36 -14.63
C ARG A 32 34.23 24.24 -15.36
N SER A 33 34.82 23.28 -14.64
CA SER A 33 35.50 22.14 -15.25
C SER A 33 34.49 21.20 -15.92
N PRO A 34 34.69 20.75 -17.17
CA PRO A 34 33.83 19.78 -17.83
C PRO A 34 34.07 18.32 -17.37
N SER A 35 35.03 18.09 -16.46
CA SER A 35 35.41 16.74 -16.04
C SER A 35 34.25 15.99 -15.37
N THR A 36 33.96 14.81 -15.91
CA THR A 36 32.97 13.84 -15.42
C THR A 36 33.47 13.03 -14.23
N SER A 37 34.79 12.94 -14.01
CA SER A 37 35.36 12.23 -12.85
C SER A 37 35.06 12.93 -11.51
N LEU A 38 34.72 14.23 -11.56
CA LEU A 38 34.36 15.06 -10.40
C LEU A 38 32.84 15.17 -10.20
N LEU A 39 32.03 14.47 -11.01
CA LEU A 39 30.58 14.64 -11.05
C LEU A 39 29.90 14.36 -9.71
N ARG A 40 30.32 13.29 -9.02
CA ARG A 40 29.80 12.92 -7.69
C ARG A 40 30.06 14.01 -6.65
N GLU A 41 31.24 14.61 -6.70
CA GLU A 41 31.64 15.66 -5.76
C GLU A 41 30.93 16.99 -6.07
N LYS A 42 30.69 17.30 -7.34
CA LYS A 42 29.87 18.45 -7.79
C LYS A 42 28.42 18.34 -7.30
N ILE A 43 27.78 17.18 -7.45
CA ILE A 43 26.40 16.95 -7.01
C ILE A 43 26.27 17.15 -5.50
N ASN A 44 27.17 16.55 -4.71
CA ASN A 44 27.14 16.66 -3.25
C ASN A 44 27.29 18.12 -2.77
N ARG A 45 28.14 18.92 -3.44
CA ARG A 45 28.35 20.33 -3.09
C ARG A 45 27.17 21.22 -3.50
N ILE A 46 26.53 20.97 -4.65
CA ILE A 46 25.29 21.68 -5.05
C ILE A 46 24.17 21.35 -4.07
N TRP A 47 24.00 20.07 -3.73
CA TRP A 47 22.99 19.64 -2.77
C TRP A 47 23.20 20.31 -1.42
N HIS A 48 24.44 20.34 -0.92
CA HIS A 48 24.78 21.03 0.32
C HIS A 48 24.44 22.52 0.23
N PHE A 49 24.85 23.21 -0.84
CA PHE A 49 24.55 24.64 -1.04
C PHE A 49 23.04 24.91 -1.06
N MET A 50 22.24 24.07 -1.72
CA MET A 50 20.78 24.20 -1.74
C MET A 50 20.14 24.02 -0.36
N LEU A 51 20.72 23.19 0.50
CA LEU A 51 20.20 22.93 1.85
C LEU A 51 20.62 24.00 2.87
N THR A 52 21.81 24.59 2.71
CA THR A 52 22.41 25.45 3.74
C THR A 52 22.63 26.90 3.31
N GLY A 53 22.57 27.20 2.01
CA GLY A 53 22.89 28.51 1.45
C GLY A 53 24.39 28.85 1.43
N ILE A 54 25.28 27.92 1.82
CA ILE A 54 26.71 28.18 2.01
C ILE A 54 27.56 27.30 1.09
N TRP A 55 28.49 27.91 0.35
CA TRP A 55 29.46 27.17 -0.45
C TRP A 55 30.58 26.60 0.42
N ILE A 56 30.80 25.28 0.33
CA ILE A 56 31.89 24.61 1.05
C ILE A 56 33.06 24.33 0.10
N ASN A 57 34.26 24.76 0.49
CA ASN A 57 35.51 24.47 -0.23
C ASN A 57 36.08 23.09 0.14
N LYS A 58 37.03 22.60 -0.65
CA LYS A 58 37.61 21.25 -0.48
C LYS A 58 38.25 21.07 0.91
N SER A 59 38.96 22.10 1.38
CA SER A 59 39.61 22.12 2.69
C SER A 59 38.63 21.91 3.86
N LYS A 60 37.42 22.50 3.83
CA LYS A 60 36.40 22.29 4.87
C LYS A 60 35.81 20.87 4.84
N ILE A 61 35.63 20.27 3.65
CA ILE A 61 35.18 18.87 3.54
C ILE A 61 36.24 17.93 4.12
N ASP A 62 37.50 18.16 3.76
CA ASP A 62 38.62 17.36 4.27
C ASP A 62 38.75 17.49 5.80
N ASN A 63 38.52 18.68 6.36
CA ASN A 63 38.48 18.88 7.81
C ASN A 63 37.30 18.17 8.50
N LEU A 64 36.10 18.23 7.92
CA LEU A 64 34.92 17.55 8.48
C LEU A 64 35.04 16.02 8.45
N LEU A 65 35.68 15.48 7.41
CA LEU A 65 36.02 14.06 7.32
C LEU A 65 37.11 13.66 8.34
N ARG A 66 38.09 14.54 8.58
CA ARG A 66 39.18 14.33 9.54
C ARG A 66 38.72 14.42 11.00
N LEU A 67 37.68 15.21 11.29
CA LEU A 67 37.08 15.37 12.62
C LEU A 67 36.11 14.23 13.01
N GLY A 68 35.88 13.23 12.15
CA GLY A 68 35.04 12.08 12.46
C GLY A 68 33.54 12.40 12.67
N GLN A 69 33.11 13.64 12.36
CA GLN A 69 31.72 14.09 12.55
C GLN A 69 30.76 13.60 11.47
N PHE A 70 31.28 12.95 10.42
CA PHE A 70 30.50 12.23 9.41
C PHE A 70 31.17 10.91 9.06
N GLN A 71 30.42 9.80 9.04
CA GLN A 71 30.82 8.60 8.33
C GLN A 71 30.31 8.68 6.89
N ALA A 72 31.22 8.86 5.93
CA ALA A 72 30.91 8.66 4.52
C ALA A 72 30.87 7.14 4.24
N ILE A 73 29.67 6.57 4.17
CA ILE A 73 29.50 5.19 3.68
C ILE A 73 29.69 5.21 2.16
N PRO A 74 30.69 4.49 1.61
CA PRO A 74 30.90 4.48 0.17
C PRO A 74 29.81 3.66 -0.53
N LEU A 75 28.98 4.31 -1.33
CA LEU A 75 28.01 3.62 -2.21
C LEU A 75 28.65 2.73 -3.31
N PHE A 76 29.98 2.62 -3.38
CA PHE A 76 30.68 1.64 -4.25
C PHE A 76 32.01 1.21 -3.62
N PRO A 77 32.41 -0.08 -3.72
CA PRO A 77 33.73 -0.51 -3.28
C PRO A 77 34.83 0.15 -4.13
N LYS A 78 35.97 0.44 -3.50
CA LYS A 78 37.18 0.92 -4.19
C LYS A 78 37.55 -0.11 -5.28
N LYS A 79 37.57 0.30 -6.55
CA LYS A 79 38.29 -0.44 -7.60
C LYS A 79 39.77 -0.42 -7.22
N LYS A 80 40.28 -1.52 -6.68
CA LYS A 80 41.70 -1.84 -6.73
C LYS A 80 41.91 -2.84 -7.87
N THR A 81 42.74 -2.40 -8.81
CA THR A 81 43.64 -3.20 -9.66
C THR A 81 43.02 -4.31 -10.51
N PHE A 82 43.04 -4.01 -11.81
CA PHE A 82 43.14 -4.93 -12.92
C PHE A 82 44.31 -5.91 -12.71
N ILE A 83 44.07 -7.22 -12.65
CA ILE A 83 45.02 -8.29 -13.02
C ILE A 83 44.19 -9.42 -13.67
N PRO A 84 44.62 -10.02 -14.80
CA PRO A 84 43.83 -10.98 -15.57
C PRO A 84 43.82 -12.38 -14.95
N ARG A 85 42.85 -13.18 -15.38
CA ARG A 85 42.72 -14.62 -15.10
C ARG A 85 43.98 -15.40 -15.51
N THR A 86 44.51 -16.18 -14.59
CA THR A 86 45.05 -17.52 -14.87
C THR A 86 44.71 -18.47 -13.72
N TYR A 87 44.50 -19.72 -14.09
CA TYR A 87 44.06 -20.87 -13.28
C TYR A 87 44.95 -21.18 -12.07
N ILE A 88 44.41 -21.91 -11.07
CA ILE A 88 44.87 -23.23 -10.55
C ILE A 88 44.23 -23.54 -9.16
N TYR A 89 43.98 -24.83 -8.92
CA TYR A 89 43.40 -25.56 -7.78
C TYR A 89 43.90 -25.20 -6.35
N GLY A 90 43.07 -25.46 -5.31
CA GLY A 90 43.55 -25.74 -3.93
C GLY A 90 42.55 -25.53 -2.77
N ASN A 91 42.46 -26.51 -1.86
CA ASN A 91 41.54 -26.65 -0.70
C ASN A 91 41.71 -25.63 0.46
N PRO A 92 40.74 -25.51 1.40
CA PRO A 92 40.71 -24.47 2.42
C PRO A 92 41.41 -24.86 3.74
N VAL A 93 41.99 -23.89 4.43
CA VAL A 93 42.37 -24.00 5.85
C VAL A 93 41.59 -22.98 6.68
N LEU A 94 40.78 -23.50 7.60
CA LEU A 94 40.07 -22.77 8.66
C LEU A 94 41.06 -22.19 9.68
N LYS A 95 40.90 -20.90 10.06
CA LYS A 95 41.32 -20.43 11.40
C LYS A 95 40.33 -19.43 12.01
N LYS A 96 40.17 -19.61 13.32
CA LYS A 96 39.18 -19.08 14.27
C LYS A 96 39.37 -17.59 14.59
N PHE A 97 38.26 -16.94 14.97
CA PHE A 97 38.20 -15.61 15.59
C PHE A 97 38.53 -15.64 17.09
N PRO A 98 39.15 -14.59 17.65
CA PRO A 98 39.13 -14.33 19.09
C PRO A 98 38.06 -13.29 19.48
N GLN A 99 37.54 -13.48 20.70
CA GLN A 99 36.54 -12.67 21.41
C GLN A 99 37.11 -11.33 21.90
N PHE A 100 36.25 -10.32 22.04
CA PHE A 100 36.57 -9.05 22.72
C PHE A 100 35.84 -8.92 24.07
N GLN A 101 36.61 -8.49 25.09
CA GLN A 101 36.16 -8.07 26.42
C GLN A 101 35.48 -6.70 26.40
N ALA A 102 34.54 -6.49 27.33
CA ALA A 102 33.84 -5.23 27.55
C ALA A 102 34.52 -4.36 28.63
N PHE A 103 34.64 -3.05 28.39
CA PHE A 103 35.00 -2.07 29.41
C PHE A 103 33.75 -1.37 29.97
N LYS A 104 33.67 -1.27 31.30
CA LYS A 104 32.72 -0.42 32.03
C LYS A 104 33.38 0.92 32.36
N VAL A 105 32.66 2.03 32.15
CA VAL A 105 33.06 3.36 32.63
C VAL A 105 32.02 3.82 33.66
N LYS A 106 32.48 4.23 34.85
CA LYS A 106 31.67 4.94 35.87
C LYS A 106 31.77 6.46 35.64
N PRO A 107 30.69 7.25 35.81
CA PRO A 107 30.80 8.70 35.78
C PRO A 107 31.26 9.27 37.13
N ALA A 108 32.08 10.32 37.08
CA ALA A 108 32.44 11.16 38.23
C ALA A 108 31.33 12.18 38.52
N ALA A 109 31.09 12.43 39.81
CA ALA A 109 30.13 13.41 40.30
C ALA A 109 30.62 14.85 40.08
N ILE A 110 29.71 15.73 39.66
CA ILE A 110 29.92 17.18 39.53
C ILE A 110 29.19 17.86 40.69
N PRO A 111 29.78 18.89 41.36
CA PRO A 111 29.13 19.60 42.46
C PRO A 111 28.00 20.51 41.98
N HIS A 112 26.94 20.62 42.80
CA HIS A 112 25.76 21.43 42.55
C HIS A 112 26.05 22.95 42.62
N PRO A 113 25.52 23.77 41.69
CA PRO A 113 25.37 25.21 41.90
C PRO A 113 24.09 25.53 42.68
N PRO A 114 24.01 26.72 43.33
CA PRO A 114 22.86 27.12 44.15
C PRO A 114 21.60 27.38 43.29
N PRO A 115 20.39 27.33 43.88
CA PRO A 115 19.15 27.42 43.13
C PRO A 115 18.94 28.85 42.59
N PRO A 116 18.49 29.01 41.32
CA PRO A 116 18.08 30.30 40.82
C PRO A 116 16.73 30.72 41.44
N PRO A 117 16.47 32.03 41.56
CA PRO A 117 15.21 32.56 42.11
C PRO A 117 14.01 32.15 41.24
N PRO A 118 12.81 32.02 41.84
CA PRO A 118 11.63 31.62 41.10
C PRO A 118 11.14 32.81 40.28
N LYS A 119 11.11 32.65 38.96
CA LYS A 119 10.19 33.32 38.02
C LYS A 119 10.48 32.81 36.62
N LYS A 120 9.87 31.68 36.27
CA LYS A 120 9.44 31.47 34.89
C LYS A 120 7.93 31.60 34.87
N PRO A 121 7.34 32.39 33.95
CA PRO A 121 5.92 32.22 33.64
C PRO A 121 5.68 30.76 33.27
N PRO A 122 4.44 30.23 33.45
CA PRO A 122 4.14 28.83 33.18
C PRO A 122 4.74 28.45 31.82
N SER A 123 5.59 27.42 31.81
CA SER A 123 6.21 26.96 30.58
C SER A 123 5.10 26.43 29.68
N ILE A 124 4.57 27.28 28.80
CA ILE A 124 3.63 26.89 27.76
C ILE A 124 4.37 25.85 26.93
N LYS A 125 4.01 24.56 27.11
CA LYS A 125 4.66 23.47 26.40
C LYS A 125 4.34 23.65 24.90
N LYS A 126 5.29 23.35 24.00
CA LYS A 126 5.01 23.33 22.56
C LYS A 126 3.83 22.38 22.30
N GLY A 127 2.70 22.92 21.83
CA GLY A 127 1.46 22.17 21.60
C GLY A 127 0.37 22.38 22.66
N ASP A 128 0.57 23.30 23.61
CA ASP A 128 -0.49 23.72 24.54
C ASP A 128 -1.62 24.46 23.81
N LEU A 129 -2.86 24.29 24.28
CA LEU A 129 -4.06 24.92 23.73
C LEU A 129 -3.89 26.45 23.73
N LEU A 130 -3.36 26.99 24.83
CA LEU A 130 -3.09 28.41 25.03
C LEU A 130 -2.06 28.95 24.01
N PHE A 131 -1.05 28.16 23.66
CA PHE A 131 -0.05 28.55 22.65
C PHE A 131 -0.69 28.72 21.28
N THR A 132 -1.59 27.81 20.92
CA THR A 132 -2.24 27.79 19.61
C THR A 132 -3.27 28.92 19.51
N GLN A 133 -3.96 29.22 20.62
CA GLN A 133 -4.82 30.40 20.74
C GLN A 133 -4.03 31.70 20.58
N LEU A 134 -2.90 31.85 21.28
CA LEU A 134 -2.05 33.04 21.17
C LEU A 134 -1.50 33.21 19.75
N LEU A 135 -1.08 32.13 19.07
CA LEU A 135 -0.63 32.21 17.69
C LEU A 135 -1.72 32.69 16.73
N ALA A 136 -2.97 32.24 16.94
CA ALA A 136 -4.12 32.70 16.16
C ALA A 136 -4.44 34.18 16.44
N GLU A 137 -4.44 34.58 17.72
CA GLU A 137 -4.68 35.95 18.17
C GLU A 137 -3.66 36.94 17.59
N PHE A 138 -2.37 36.58 17.60
CA PHE A 138 -1.30 37.42 17.06
C PHE A 138 -1.14 37.34 15.53
N LYS A 139 -2.06 36.69 14.80
CA LYS A 139 -2.01 36.51 13.33
C LYS A 139 -0.66 35.96 12.85
N ALA A 140 -0.03 35.09 13.64
CA ALA A 140 1.25 34.51 13.27
C ALA A 140 1.10 33.72 11.96
N ASN A 141 2.03 33.92 11.01
CA ASN A 141 1.91 33.30 9.69
C ASN A 141 1.80 31.76 9.82
N PRO A 142 0.66 31.15 9.46
CA PRO A 142 0.43 29.72 9.63
C PRO A 142 1.30 28.84 8.71
N THR A 143 2.07 29.42 7.79
CA THR A 143 2.95 28.66 6.88
C THR A 143 4.35 28.44 7.44
N THR A 144 4.87 29.35 8.28
CA THR A 144 6.27 29.35 8.73
C THR A 144 6.52 28.37 9.89
N CYS A 145 5.52 28.07 10.71
CA CYS A 145 5.69 27.18 11.87
C CYS A 145 5.46 25.68 11.57
N PHE A 146 4.94 25.30 10.40
CA PHE A 146 4.08 24.10 10.34
C PHE A 146 4.64 22.82 9.68
N ARG A 147 5.84 22.83 9.08
CA ARG A 147 6.43 21.60 8.49
C ARG A 147 6.71 20.46 9.50
N LYS A 148 6.66 20.72 10.81
CA LYS A 148 6.80 19.73 11.91
C LYS A 148 5.82 19.96 13.10
N CYS A 149 4.68 20.62 12.89
CA CYS A 149 3.94 21.30 13.96
C CYS A 149 3.18 20.40 14.96
N LEU A 150 3.63 20.41 16.22
CA LEU A 150 2.84 19.98 17.38
C LEU A 150 1.53 20.78 17.55
N PRO A 151 1.49 22.12 17.34
CA PRO A 151 0.25 22.92 17.43
C PRO A 151 -0.89 22.47 16.52
N LEU A 152 -0.63 22.17 15.23
CA LEU A 152 -1.68 21.67 14.34
C LEU A 152 -2.20 20.30 14.81
N LYS A 153 -1.30 19.40 15.21
CA LYS A 153 -1.72 18.09 15.75
C LYS A 153 -2.51 18.26 17.05
N ALA A 154 -2.16 19.22 17.90
CA ALA A 154 -2.90 19.55 19.11
C ALA A 154 -4.28 20.11 18.78
N ALA A 155 -4.38 21.06 17.83
CA ALA A 155 -5.65 21.60 17.36
C ALA A 155 -6.56 20.53 16.74
N LEU A 156 -6.00 19.64 15.93
CA LEU A 156 -6.76 18.53 15.34
C LEU A 156 -7.27 17.57 16.42
N ARG A 157 -6.45 17.25 17.42
CA ARG A 157 -6.82 16.33 18.52
C ARG A 157 -7.74 16.96 19.56
N SER A 158 -7.87 18.28 19.55
CA SER A 158 -8.72 19.02 20.48
C SER A 158 -10.19 18.69 20.23
N SER A 159 -10.97 18.46 21.29
CA SER A 159 -12.44 18.42 21.19
C SER A 159 -13.05 19.81 20.96
N ASN A 160 -12.30 20.88 21.25
CA ASN A 160 -12.69 22.24 20.91
C ASN A 160 -12.38 22.52 19.42
N SER A 161 -13.42 22.49 18.59
CA SER A 161 -13.35 22.77 17.16
C SER A 161 -13.15 24.25 16.82
N ASP A 162 -13.47 25.18 17.74
CA ASP A 162 -13.29 26.63 17.54
C ASP A 162 -11.82 26.98 17.33
N LEU A 163 -10.90 26.24 17.97
CA LEU A 163 -9.47 26.42 17.75
C LEU A 163 -9.08 26.14 16.30
N MET A 164 -9.64 25.08 15.71
CA MET A 164 -9.39 24.75 14.31
C MET A 164 -10.08 25.76 13.38
N GLY A 165 -11.27 26.25 13.76
CA GLY A 165 -11.95 27.37 13.09
C GLY A 165 -11.08 28.62 13.03
N ALA A 166 -10.55 29.06 14.18
CA ALA A 166 -9.67 30.23 14.27
C ALA A 166 -8.40 30.09 13.42
N LEU A 167 -7.81 28.89 13.33
CA LEU A 167 -6.67 28.63 12.44
C LEU A 167 -7.06 28.74 10.96
N ILE A 168 -8.23 28.23 10.58
CA ILE A 168 -8.75 28.34 9.21
C ILE A 168 -8.98 29.83 8.86
N ASP A 169 -9.61 30.58 9.75
CA ASP A 169 -9.91 32.00 9.57
C ASP A 169 -8.63 32.86 9.51
N ALA A 170 -7.58 32.45 10.22
CA ALA A 170 -6.24 33.04 10.13
C ALA A 170 -5.49 32.69 8.82
N GLY A 171 -6.14 32.04 7.85
CA GLY A 171 -5.57 31.74 6.53
C GLY A 171 -4.70 30.48 6.50
N PHE A 172 -4.96 29.50 7.37
CA PHE A 172 -4.21 28.25 7.34
C PHE A 172 -4.36 27.54 5.97
N PRO A 173 -3.25 27.17 5.29
CA PRO A 173 -3.30 26.62 3.95
C PRO A 173 -3.61 25.11 3.97
N TYR A 174 -4.89 24.75 4.10
CA TYR A 174 -5.35 23.37 3.93
C TYR A 174 -5.89 23.07 2.53
N LEU A 175 -6.16 24.10 1.73
CA LEU A 175 -6.65 24.01 0.36
C LEU A 175 -5.53 24.17 -0.67
N ASP A 176 -5.66 23.51 -1.82
CA ASP A 176 -4.81 23.72 -2.99
C ASP A 176 -5.28 24.92 -3.84
N GLU A 177 -4.62 25.14 -4.97
CA GLU A 177 -4.93 26.25 -5.89
C GLU A 177 -6.33 26.15 -6.52
N ARG A 178 -6.97 24.98 -6.45
CA ARG A 178 -8.32 24.72 -6.96
C ARG A 178 -9.39 24.87 -5.87
N GLY A 179 -8.98 25.19 -4.65
CA GLY A 179 -9.87 25.24 -3.49
C GLY A 179 -10.21 23.85 -2.92
N GLU A 180 -9.49 22.81 -3.33
CA GLU A 180 -9.69 21.43 -2.85
C GLU A 180 -8.78 21.12 -1.68
N MET A 181 -9.21 20.26 -0.76
CA MET A 181 -8.37 19.89 0.38
C MET A 181 -7.09 19.17 -0.07
N ARG A 182 -5.93 19.69 0.34
CA ARG A 182 -4.63 19.08 0.04
C ARG A 182 -4.58 17.66 0.59
N GLU A 183 -4.16 16.70 -0.24
CA GLU A 183 -4.04 15.28 0.15
C GLU A 183 -3.15 15.07 1.38
N SER A 184 -2.08 15.85 1.52
CA SER A 184 -1.19 15.80 2.69
C SER A 184 -1.91 16.24 3.98
N PHE A 185 -2.74 17.28 3.90
CA PHE A 185 -3.54 17.73 5.03
C PHE A 185 -4.64 16.73 5.37
N ARG A 186 -5.35 16.22 4.36
CA ARG A 186 -6.41 15.21 4.53
C ARG A 186 -5.91 13.98 5.31
N LYS A 187 -4.72 13.46 4.98
CA LYS A 187 -4.10 12.36 5.72
C LYS A 187 -3.83 12.71 7.19
N ILE A 188 -3.34 13.92 7.46
CA ILE A 188 -3.07 14.39 8.83
C ILE A 188 -4.39 14.57 9.60
N LEU A 189 -5.41 15.12 8.96
CA LEU A 189 -6.76 15.30 9.49
C LEU A 189 -7.34 13.95 9.93
N LEU A 190 -7.46 12.97 9.02
CA LEU A 190 -8.05 11.67 9.35
C LEU A 190 -7.27 10.91 10.43
N ALA A 191 -5.95 11.07 10.46
CA ALA A 191 -5.11 10.44 11.46
C ALA A 191 -5.21 11.06 12.86
N ASN A 192 -5.53 12.36 12.98
CA ASN A 192 -5.38 13.10 14.25
C ASN A 192 -6.64 13.84 14.71
N ALA A 193 -7.63 14.05 13.86
CA ALA A 193 -8.83 14.83 14.22
C ALA A 193 -9.60 14.16 15.36
N SER A 194 -10.16 14.95 16.27
CA SER A 194 -11.31 14.56 17.08
C SER A 194 -12.57 14.46 16.20
N PRO A 195 -13.63 13.78 16.65
CA PRO A 195 -14.92 13.79 15.97
C PRO A 195 -15.48 15.21 15.74
N GLU A 196 -15.32 16.12 16.70
CA GLU A 196 -15.83 17.50 16.62
C GLU A 196 -15.09 18.33 15.57
N VAL A 197 -13.76 18.21 15.50
CA VAL A 197 -12.96 18.89 14.48
C VAL A 197 -13.24 18.29 13.11
N LEU A 198 -13.38 16.97 12.99
CA LEU A 198 -13.77 16.33 11.75
C LEU A 198 -15.14 16.85 11.26
N GLU A 199 -16.11 16.99 12.17
CA GLU A 199 -17.43 17.52 11.86
C GLU A 199 -17.39 18.95 11.31
N LEU A 200 -16.49 19.80 11.82
CA LEU A 200 -16.25 21.14 11.26
C LEU A 200 -15.88 21.07 9.76
N PHE A 201 -15.01 20.14 9.38
CA PHE A 201 -14.62 19.97 7.97
C PHE A 201 -15.71 19.35 7.09
N ILE A 202 -16.57 18.51 7.66
CA ILE A 202 -17.76 17.98 6.98
C ILE A 202 -18.75 19.13 6.71
N LYS A 203 -19.09 19.93 7.74
CA LYS A 203 -20.01 21.08 7.66
C LYS A 203 -19.59 22.09 6.60
N ASN A 204 -18.29 22.40 6.56
CA ASN A 204 -17.74 23.38 5.62
C ASN A 204 -17.65 22.86 4.18
N LYS A 205 -18.16 21.65 3.87
CA LYS A 205 -18.21 21.01 2.54
C LYS A 205 -16.87 20.96 1.79
N LYS A 206 -15.76 21.02 2.53
CA LYS A 206 -14.39 21.03 1.99
C LYS A 206 -13.66 19.72 2.22
N LEU A 207 -14.23 18.81 3.00
CA LEU A 207 -13.78 17.42 3.05
C LEU A 207 -14.49 16.64 1.95
N ASP A 208 -13.73 16.00 1.07
CA ASP A 208 -14.30 15.09 0.09
C ASP A 208 -14.94 13.88 0.82
N LEU A 209 -16.28 13.89 0.85
CA LEU A 209 -17.09 12.86 1.50
C LEU A 209 -17.27 11.63 0.61
N GLN A 210 -16.65 11.58 -0.58
CA GLN A 210 -16.82 10.51 -1.56
C GLN A 210 -16.83 9.11 -0.91
N LEU A 211 -18.04 8.58 -0.73
CA LEU A 211 -18.27 7.23 -0.23
C LEU A 211 -17.75 6.18 -1.21
N ASN A 212 -17.67 6.56 -2.49
CA ASN A 212 -17.34 5.68 -3.60
C ASN A 212 -15.86 5.75 -4.01
N SER A 213 -14.99 6.23 -3.13
CA SER A 213 -13.54 6.33 -3.36
C SER A 213 -12.76 5.55 -2.30
N PRO A 214 -11.76 4.74 -2.67
CA PRO A 214 -10.83 4.14 -1.70
C PRO A 214 -9.90 5.16 -1.07
N LYS A 215 -9.87 6.40 -1.59
CA LYS A 215 -9.26 7.54 -0.91
C LYS A 215 -10.29 8.33 -0.10
N GLY A 216 -11.58 8.00 -0.15
CA GLY A 216 -12.62 8.71 0.58
C GLY A 216 -12.39 8.66 2.09
N ALA A 217 -12.70 9.77 2.77
CA ALA A 217 -12.51 9.89 4.22
C ALA A 217 -13.30 8.82 5.00
N TYR A 218 -14.56 8.60 4.61
CA TYR A 218 -15.42 7.58 5.21
C TYR A 218 -14.80 6.18 5.11
N HIS A 219 -14.30 5.81 3.92
CA HIS A 219 -13.69 4.49 3.70
C HIS A 219 -12.48 4.25 4.62
N ILE A 220 -11.61 5.24 4.75
CA ILE A 220 -10.42 5.15 5.62
C ILE A 220 -10.82 4.99 7.09
N LEU A 221 -11.79 5.77 7.56
CA LEU A 221 -12.25 5.72 8.95
C LEU A 221 -12.96 4.39 9.28
N GLU A 222 -13.74 3.84 8.35
CA GLU A 222 -14.35 2.49 8.49
C GLU A 222 -13.27 1.41 8.57
N LEU A 223 -12.21 1.51 7.75
CA LEU A 223 -11.09 0.56 7.80
C LEU A 223 -10.30 0.63 9.12
N GLU A 224 -10.12 1.84 9.66
CA GLU A 224 -9.45 2.08 10.94
C GLU A 224 -10.33 1.74 12.14
N GLY A 225 -11.63 1.44 11.94
CA GLY A 225 -12.57 1.12 13.00
C GLY A 225 -12.91 2.32 13.91
N LYS A 226 -12.78 3.54 13.40
CA LYS A 226 -13.03 4.80 14.14
C LYS A 226 -14.52 5.12 14.20
N LYS A 227 -15.27 4.39 15.04
CA LYS A 227 -16.74 4.49 15.14
C LYS A 227 -17.23 5.91 15.45
N ASP A 228 -16.64 6.57 16.44
CA ASP A 228 -17.03 7.93 16.85
C ASP A 228 -16.86 8.94 15.71
N HIS A 229 -15.82 8.77 14.87
CA HIS A 229 -15.62 9.59 13.67
C HIS A 229 -16.68 9.33 12.61
N LEU A 230 -17.12 8.08 12.44
CA LEU A 230 -18.19 7.73 11.50
C LEU A 230 -19.54 8.27 11.95
N GLU A 231 -19.80 8.37 13.25
CA GLU A 231 -21.00 9.04 13.77
C GLU A 231 -21.08 10.51 13.34
N ALA A 232 -19.93 11.20 13.26
CA ALA A 232 -19.88 12.55 12.71
C ALA A 232 -20.32 12.59 11.23
N PHE A 233 -20.04 11.56 10.43
CA PHE A 233 -20.57 11.46 9.07
C PHE A 233 -22.09 11.22 9.08
N HIS A 234 -22.58 10.34 9.95
CA HIS A 234 -24.01 10.01 10.06
C HIS A 234 -24.88 11.21 10.49
N ARG A 235 -24.36 12.08 11.36
CA ARG A 235 -25.02 13.35 11.72
C ARG A 235 -25.22 14.29 10.53
N HIS A 236 -24.46 14.12 9.46
CA HIS A 236 -24.52 14.89 8.21
C HIS A 236 -25.14 14.09 7.06
N GLU A 237 -26.11 13.23 7.39
CA GLU A 237 -26.94 12.44 6.44
C GLU A 237 -26.18 11.42 5.58
N ILE A 238 -24.92 11.15 5.89
CA ILE A 238 -24.15 10.13 5.20
C ILE A 238 -24.55 8.76 5.72
N LYS A 239 -25.15 7.95 4.86
CA LYS A 239 -25.69 6.64 5.25
C LYS A 239 -24.63 5.55 5.07
N ARG A 240 -24.46 4.72 6.10
CA ARG A 240 -23.54 3.58 6.06
C ARG A 240 -23.92 2.60 4.96
N GLU A 241 -25.21 2.46 4.69
CA GLU A 241 -25.77 1.59 3.67
C GLU A 241 -25.25 1.95 2.28
N GLU A 242 -25.10 3.23 1.95
CA GLU A 242 -24.57 3.67 0.66
C GLU A 242 -23.10 3.26 0.48
N TYR A 243 -22.31 3.32 1.55
CA TYR A 243 -20.94 2.81 1.57
C TYR A 243 -20.90 1.29 1.41
N LEU A 244 -21.73 0.55 2.13
CA LEU A 244 -21.80 -0.91 2.03
C LEU A 244 -22.25 -1.36 0.64
N ASP A 245 -23.17 -0.62 0.01
CA ASP A 245 -23.61 -0.84 -1.36
C ASP A 245 -22.48 -0.64 -2.36
N TRP A 246 -21.70 0.42 -2.19
CA TRP A 246 -20.50 0.63 -2.99
C TRP A 246 -19.51 -0.55 -2.83
N ILE A 247 -19.18 -0.95 -1.60
CA ILE A 247 -18.30 -2.11 -1.34
C ILE A 247 -18.83 -3.38 -2.01
N ARG A 248 -20.15 -3.64 -1.93
CA ARG A 248 -20.79 -4.78 -2.59
C ARG A 248 -20.65 -4.72 -4.11
N GLN A 249 -20.87 -3.56 -4.71
CA GLN A 249 -20.67 -3.32 -6.14
C GLN A 249 -19.21 -3.59 -6.56
N LYS A 250 -18.23 -3.12 -5.78
CA LYS A 250 -16.81 -3.39 -6.06
C LYS A 250 -16.49 -4.89 -6.04
N PHE A 251 -16.96 -5.60 -5.03
CA PHE A 251 -16.70 -7.03 -4.92
C PHE A 251 -17.37 -7.84 -6.04
N LEU A 252 -18.58 -7.46 -6.44
CA LEU A 252 -19.21 -8.01 -7.64
C LEU A 252 -18.34 -7.73 -8.88
N ALA A 253 -17.87 -6.49 -9.05
CA ALA A 253 -17.01 -6.13 -10.16
C ALA A 253 -15.75 -7.02 -10.23
N HIS A 254 -15.08 -7.22 -9.09
CA HIS A 254 -13.92 -8.09 -8.97
C HIS A 254 -14.19 -9.58 -9.19
N ARG A 255 -15.31 -10.08 -8.66
CA ARG A 255 -15.72 -11.49 -8.84
C ARG A 255 -15.97 -11.82 -10.29
N PHE A 256 -16.60 -10.90 -11.02
CA PHE A 256 -16.97 -11.05 -12.42
C PHE A 256 -15.94 -10.50 -13.40
N ASP A 257 -14.87 -9.87 -12.92
CA ASP A 257 -13.86 -9.21 -13.75
C ASP A 257 -14.51 -8.19 -14.70
N VAL A 258 -15.41 -7.37 -14.18
CA VAL A 258 -16.10 -6.32 -14.96
C VAL A 258 -15.59 -4.96 -14.50
N SER A 259 -15.35 -4.07 -15.46
CA SER A 259 -14.99 -2.68 -15.22
C SER A 259 -16.18 -1.82 -15.66
N VAL A 260 -16.60 -0.89 -14.80
CA VAL A 260 -17.75 -0.02 -15.04
C VAL A 260 -17.27 1.42 -15.02
N GLN A 261 -17.08 2.00 -16.21
CA GLN A 261 -16.74 3.40 -16.51
C GLN A 261 -15.61 4.07 -15.69
N GLU A 262 -14.83 4.93 -16.35
CA GLU A 262 -13.63 5.59 -15.80
C GLU A 262 -13.82 6.36 -14.48
N ASN A 263 -15.04 6.79 -14.16
CA ASN A 263 -15.31 7.67 -13.01
C ASN A 263 -15.54 6.91 -11.69
N GLN A 264 -15.60 5.58 -11.69
CA GLN A 264 -15.72 4.82 -10.46
C GLN A 264 -14.46 4.02 -10.21
N SER A 265 -13.82 4.31 -9.07
CA SER A 265 -12.70 3.52 -8.57
C SER A 265 -13.19 2.17 -8.00
N LEU A 266 -13.97 1.41 -8.79
CA LEU A 266 -14.35 0.03 -8.46
C LEU A 266 -13.15 -0.92 -8.51
N GLU A 267 -12.06 -0.52 -9.18
CA GLU A 267 -10.93 -1.40 -9.46
C GLU A 267 -9.90 -1.47 -8.33
N SER A 268 -9.69 -0.42 -7.52
CA SER A 268 -8.68 -0.47 -6.46
C SER A 268 -9.29 -1.00 -5.16
N PHE A 269 -8.57 -1.85 -4.43
CA PHE A 269 -9.08 -2.45 -3.20
C PHE A 269 -8.09 -2.40 -2.04
N HIS A 270 -8.64 -2.25 -0.84
CA HIS A 270 -7.85 -2.29 0.38
C HIS A 270 -7.60 -3.76 0.80
N PRO A 271 -6.34 -4.20 0.99
CA PRO A 271 -6.01 -5.60 1.28
C PRO A 271 -6.80 -6.20 2.47
N ILE A 272 -7.01 -5.43 3.54
CA ILE A 272 -7.75 -5.86 4.75
C ILE A 272 -9.15 -6.37 4.40
N GLN A 273 -9.92 -5.59 3.63
CA GLN A 273 -11.29 -5.95 3.27
C GLN A 273 -11.29 -7.10 2.28
N THR A 274 -10.37 -7.12 1.31
CA THR A 274 -10.25 -8.23 0.35
C THR A 274 -9.97 -9.56 1.05
N LEU A 275 -9.06 -9.57 2.03
CA LEU A 275 -8.72 -10.74 2.84
C LEU A 275 -9.92 -11.22 3.66
N SER A 276 -10.62 -10.28 4.32
CA SER A 276 -11.81 -10.59 5.13
C SER A 276 -12.93 -11.19 4.28
N GLU A 277 -13.20 -10.61 3.10
CA GLU A 277 -14.21 -11.13 2.17
C GLU A 277 -13.84 -12.52 1.62
N MET A 278 -12.55 -12.73 1.29
CA MET A 278 -12.07 -14.02 0.83
C MET A 278 -12.21 -15.08 1.92
N PHE A 279 -11.87 -14.75 3.18
CA PHE A 279 -12.07 -15.63 4.33
C PHE A 279 -13.54 -16.03 4.47
N GLU A 280 -14.46 -15.07 4.46
CA GLU A 280 -15.90 -15.33 4.61
C GLU A 280 -16.46 -16.20 3.48
N SER A 281 -16.05 -15.91 2.24
CA SER A 281 -16.41 -16.73 1.06
C SER A 281 -15.91 -18.17 1.20
N LEU A 282 -14.64 -18.36 1.56
CA LEU A 282 -14.05 -19.69 1.73
C LEU A 282 -14.67 -20.45 2.90
N ARG A 283 -14.93 -19.77 4.02
CA ARG A 283 -15.58 -20.35 5.20
C ARG A 283 -16.96 -20.89 4.85
N ALA A 284 -17.77 -20.11 4.14
CA ALA A 284 -19.09 -20.52 3.70
C ALA A 284 -19.03 -21.64 2.64
N PHE A 285 -18.09 -21.59 1.70
CA PHE A 285 -17.87 -22.67 0.73
C PHE A 285 -17.49 -23.99 1.41
N PHE A 286 -16.58 -23.95 2.39
CA PHE A 286 -16.09 -25.16 3.05
C PHE A 286 -17.13 -25.82 3.98
N LYS A 287 -18.15 -25.10 4.44
CA LYS A 287 -19.30 -25.70 5.14
C LYS A 287 -20.08 -26.68 4.26
N HIS A 288 -20.07 -26.47 2.95
CA HIS A 288 -20.74 -27.31 1.95
C HIS A 288 -19.73 -27.98 1.01
N PHE A 289 -18.51 -28.25 1.51
CA PHE A 289 -17.45 -28.79 0.69
C PHE A 289 -17.80 -30.20 0.18
N PRO A 290 -17.69 -30.49 -1.13
CA PRO A 290 -18.05 -31.81 -1.63
C PRO A 290 -17.16 -32.91 -1.07
N GLU A 291 -17.77 -33.98 -0.55
CA GLU A 291 -17.05 -35.11 0.10
C GLU A 291 -16.11 -35.87 -0.86
N HIS A 292 -16.39 -35.83 -2.17
CA HIS A 292 -15.59 -36.53 -3.18
C HIS A 292 -14.17 -35.96 -3.38
N TYR A 293 -13.81 -34.86 -2.70
CA TYR A 293 -12.44 -34.31 -2.67
C TYR A 293 -11.70 -34.76 -1.39
N SER A 294 -11.52 -36.07 -1.22
CA SER A 294 -10.89 -36.65 -0.03
C SER A 294 -9.41 -36.29 0.15
N GLU A 295 -8.77 -35.77 -0.90
CA GLU A 295 -7.39 -35.32 -0.87
C GLU A 295 -7.20 -33.95 -0.20
N LEU A 296 -8.28 -33.16 -0.07
CA LEU A 296 -8.27 -31.93 0.74
C LEU A 296 -8.94 -32.22 2.09
N THR A 297 -8.14 -32.64 3.06
CA THR A 297 -8.60 -33.02 4.40
C THR A 297 -9.29 -31.86 5.15
N ALA A 298 -10.05 -32.18 6.19
CA ALA A 298 -10.68 -31.16 7.04
C ALA A 298 -9.63 -30.23 7.69
N GLU A 299 -8.51 -30.80 8.14
CA GLU A 299 -7.38 -30.04 8.68
C GLU A 299 -6.77 -29.10 7.63
N ALA A 300 -6.56 -29.58 6.40
CA ALA A 300 -6.07 -28.74 5.31
C ALA A 300 -7.03 -27.57 5.01
N ARG A 301 -8.35 -27.81 5.04
CA ARG A 301 -9.34 -26.74 4.90
C ARG A 301 -9.24 -25.72 6.04
N GLN A 302 -9.08 -26.18 7.28
CA GLN A 302 -8.91 -25.30 8.43
C GLN A 302 -7.62 -24.47 8.32
N GLN A 303 -6.51 -25.05 7.88
CA GLN A 303 -5.27 -24.31 7.65
C GLN A 303 -5.43 -23.18 6.62
N VAL A 304 -6.20 -23.40 5.55
CA VAL A 304 -6.54 -22.34 4.59
C VAL A 304 -7.33 -21.22 5.28
N LEU A 305 -8.37 -21.56 6.04
CA LEU A 305 -9.19 -20.58 6.74
C LEU A 305 -8.36 -19.76 7.75
N ASP A 306 -7.54 -20.44 8.56
CA ASP A 306 -6.66 -19.81 9.55
C ASP A 306 -5.65 -18.87 8.89
N ALA A 307 -5.11 -19.23 7.71
CA ALA A 307 -4.17 -18.38 6.98
C ALA A 307 -4.83 -17.07 6.53
N PHE A 308 -6.05 -17.14 5.98
CA PHE A 308 -6.80 -15.95 5.54
C PHE A 308 -7.30 -15.10 6.71
N GLU A 309 -7.85 -15.72 7.76
CA GLU A 309 -8.32 -15.01 8.95
C GLU A 309 -7.19 -14.23 9.61
N GLN A 310 -6.04 -14.88 9.81
CA GLN A 310 -4.91 -14.26 10.48
C GLN A 310 -4.27 -13.18 9.60
N ALA A 311 -4.14 -13.39 8.29
CA ALA A 311 -3.69 -12.33 7.40
C ALA A 311 -4.62 -11.10 7.45
N ALA A 312 -5.93 -11.30 7.55
CA ALA A 312 -6.90 -10.22 7.69
C ALA A 312 -6.76 -9.47 9.03
N LYS A 313 -6.49 -10.18 10.13
CA LYS A 313 -6.22 -9.60 11.46
C LYS A 313 -4.92 -8.81 11.45
N GLU A 314 -3.84 -9.42 10.97
CA GLU A 314 -2.51 -8.82 10.88
C GLU A 314 -2.49 -7.58 9.99
N ALA A 315 -3.28 -7.56 8.91
CA ALA A 315 -3.35 -6.39 8.03
C ALA A 315 -3.95 -5.13 8.69
N ARG A 316 -4.61 -5.26 9.85
CA ARG A 316 -5.15 -4.14 10.64
C ARG A 316 -4.15 -3.56 11.64
N THR A 317 -3.06 -4.27 11.89
CA THR A 317 -2.08 -3.92 12.92
C THR A 317 -0.72 -3.75 12.27
N ASP A 318 -0.02 -2.65 12.53
CA ASP A 318 1.38 -2.51 12.16
C ASP A 318 2.21 -2.60 13.45
N HIS A 319 2.45 -3.84 13.91
CA HIS A 319 3.16 -4.10 15.15
C HIS A 319 4.35 -5.03 14.91
N PRO A 320 5.56 -4.71 15.41
CA PRO A 320 6.75 -5.54 15.21
C PRO A 320 6.58 -7.02 15.63
N SER A 321 5.72 -7.29 16.63
CA SER A 321 5.43 -8.65 17.09
C SER A 321 4.74 -9.54 16.04
N ILE A 322 4.20 -8.98 14.95
CA ILE A 322 3.57 -9.75 13.88
C ILE A 322 4.58 -10.71 13.25
N HIS A 323 5.83 -10.29 13.06
CA HIS A 323 6.86 -11.15 12.47
C HIS A 323 7.21 -12.32 13.39
N THR A 324 7.32 -12.07 14.69
CA THR A 324 7.52 -13.13 15.70
C THR A 324 6.35 -14.11 15.71
N SER A 325 5.11 -13.62 15.68
CA SER A 325 3.90 -14.45 15.62
C SER A 325 3.85 -15.31 14.35
N ARG A 326 4.16 -14.72 13.18
CA ARG A 326 4.26 -15.42 11.90
C ARG A 326 5.33 -16.51 11.92
N LEU A 327 6.51 -16.21 12.47
CA LEU A 327 7.58 -17.19 12.55
C LEU A 327 7.19 -18.37 13.46
N ALA A 328 6.62 -18.10 14.64
CA ALA A 328 6.15 -19.14 15.55
C ALA A 328 5.07 -20.03 14.91
N ARG A 329 4.12 -19.44 14.17
CA ARG A 329 3.10 -20.20 13.43
C ARG A 329 3.70 -21.05 12.31
N TYR A 330 4.68 -20.52 11.58
CA TYR A 330 5.41 -21.25 10.56
C TYR A 330 6.16 -22.47 11.16
N GLU A 331 6.81 -22.29 12.31
CA GLU A 331 7.49 -23.35 13.06
C GLU A 331 6.51 -24.43 13.57
N GLN A 332 5.28 -24.04 13.88
CA GLN A 332 4.17 -24.96 14.18
C GLN A 332 3.60 -25.68 12.95
N GLY A 333 4.19 -25.48 11.76
CA GLY A 333 3.72 -26.09 10.52
C GLY A 333 2.41 -25.48 10.00
N LYS A 334 2.08 -24.23 10.35
CA LYS A 334 0.91 -23.52 9.81
C LYS A 334 1.28 -22.71 8.57
N ILE A 335 0.33 -22.56 7.64
CA ILE A 335 0.49 -21.67 6.48
C ILE A 335 0.49 -20.21 6.95
N ILE A 336 1.48 -19.45 6.48
CA ILE A 336 1.51 -18.00 6.60
C ILE A 336 1.15 -17.38 5.27
N LEU A 337 0.16 -16.48 5.27
CA LEU A 337 -0.22 -15.65 4.12
C LEU A 337 0.20 -14.21 4.40
N ILE A 338 0.98 -13.63 3.49
CA ILE A 338 1.53 -12.28 3.61
C ILE A 338 1.03 -11.46 2.43
N SER A 339 0.33 -10.36 2.71
CA SER A 339 0.05 -9.33 1.71
C SER A 339 1.33 -8.60 1.36
N ALA A 340 1.62 -8.48 0.07
CA ALA A 340 2.83 -7.86 -0.44
C ALA A 340 2.51 -7.04 -1.71
N GLY A 341 3.54 -6.43 -2.30
CA GLY A 341 3.41 -5.62 -3.52
C GLY A 341 3.84 -4.18 -3.29
N TRP A 342 3.16 -3.24 -3.95
CA TRP A 342 3.40 -1.80 -3.81
C TRP A 342 2.12 -0.97 -3.93
N ASN A 343 2.21 0.35 -3.81
CA ASN A 343 1.05 1.25 -3.73
C ASN A 343 -0.03 1.07 -4.82
N THR A 344 0.33 0.55 -5.99
CA THR A 344 -0.60 0.34 -7.11
C THR A 344 -0.81 -1.13 -7.48
N HIS A 345 -0.21 -2.06 -6.74
CA HIS A 345 -0.25 -3.47 -7.07
C HIS A 345 -0.19 -4.36 -5.84
N ALA A 346 -1.10 -5.32 -5.75
CA ALA A 346 -1.11 -6.31 -4.70
C ALA A 346 -0.70 -7.67 -5.26
N LEU A 347 0.25 -8.30 -4.58
CA LEU A 347 0.60 -9.70 -4.72
C LEU A 347 0.58 -10.36 -3.35
N TYR A 348 0.63 -11.68 -3.31
CA TYR A 348 0.59 -12.41 -2.05
C TYR A 348 1.70 -13.43 -1.97
N ARG A 349 2.23 -13.59 -0.78
CA ARG A 349 3.29 -14.54 -0.48
C ARG A 349 2.78 -15.58 0.50
N LEU A 350 3.19 -16.82 0.30
CA LEU A 350 2.87 -17.93 1.17
C LEU A 350 4.17 -18.53 1.68
N ALA A 351 4.23 -18.84 2.97
CA ALA A 351 5.29 -19.67 3.54
C ALA A 351 4.64 -20.85 4.26
N TYR A 352 5.06 -22.05 3.90
CA TYR A 352 4.59 -23.29 4.51
C TYR A 352 5.69 -24.34 4.45
N LYS A 353 6.21 -24.70 5.61
CA LYS A 353 7.41 -25.55 5.72
C LYS A 353 8.53 -24.98 4.82
N LYS A 354 9.42 -25.80 4.30
CA LYS A 354 10.52 -25.35 3.42
C LYS A 354 10.08 -24.90 2.03
N VAL A 355 8.82 -24.45 1.88
CA VAL A 355 8.26 -23.95 0.62
C VAL A 355 7.80 -22.51 0.77
N PHE A 356 8.20 -21.68 -0.17
CA PHE A 356 7.78 -20.30 -0.32
C PHE A 356 7.10 -20.09 -1.68
N LEU A 357 6.03 -19.31 -1.72
CA LEU A 357 5.26 -19.05 -2.93
C LEU A 357 5.09 -17.55 -3.12
N GLU A 358 5.27 -17.11 -4.34
CA GLU A 358 4.84 -15.79 -4.78
C GLU A 358 3.65 -15.94 -5.74
N CYS A 359 2.58 -15.20 -5.44
CA CYS A 359 1.30 -15.26 -6.15
C CYS A 359 1.03 -13.90 -6.77
N ASN A 360 1.37 -13.75 -8.06
CA ASN A 360 1.18 -12.52 -8.82
C ASN A 360 0.16 -12.72 -9.95
N ARG A 361 -0.67 -11.71 -10.21
CA ARG A 361 -1.54 -11.68 -11.40
C ARG A 361 -1.49 -10.37 -12.17
N GLY A 362 -0.76 -9.36 -11.69
CA GLY A 362 -0.68 -8.06 -12.39
C GLY A 362 0.30 -8.09 -13.54
N ALA A 363 0.01 -7.30 -14.57
CA ALA A 363 0.82 -7.17 -15.79
C ALA A 363 2.08 -6.31 -15.60
N GLN A 364 2.19 -5.51 -14.54
CA GLN A 364 3.26 -4.50 -14.38
C GLN A 364 4.64 -5.08 -14.02
N PHE A 365 4.78 -6.39 -13.85
CA PHE A 365 6.01 -7.01 -13.32
C PHE A 365 6.26 -8.40 -13.95
N GLU A 366 6.00 -8.54 -15.26
CA GLU A 366 6.13 -9.84 -15.93
C GLU A 366 7.57 -10.37 -16.00
N GLU A 367 8.56 -9.49 -16.07
CA GLU A 367 9.97 -9.88 -16.20
C GLU A 367 10.51 -10.49 -14.89
N GLU A 368 10.15 -9.93 -13.74
CA GLU A 368 10.72 -10.33 -12.45
C GLU A 368 9.81 -11.26 -11.64
N SER A 369 8.48 -11.05 -11.68
CA SER A 369 7.48 -11.95 -11.06
C SER A 369 6.36 -12.25 -12.06
N PRO A 370 6.53 -13.26 -12.93
CA PRO A 370 5.58 -13.50 -13.99
C PRO A 370 4.17 -13.77 -13.43
N PRO A 371 3.10 -13.41 -14.14
CA PRO A 371 1.74 -13.70 -13.72
C PRO A 371 1.53 -15.22 -13.50
N GLY A 372 1.21 -15.60 -12.28
CA GLY A 372 1.25 -17.00 -11.89
C GLY A 372 1.44 -17.27 -10.40
N ILE A 373 1.85 -18.51 -10.13
CA ILE A 373 2.42 -18.95 -8.86
C ILE A 373 3.86 -19.34 -9.12
N GLN A 374 4.79 -18.68 -8.46
CA GLN A 374 6.20 -19.08 -8.41
C GLN A 374 6.41 -19.84 -7.11
N ILE A 375 6.96 -21.04 -7.16
CA ILE A 375 7.19 -21.89 -5.98
C ILE A 375 8.68 -22.08 -5.82
N TYR A 376 9.16 -21.86 -4.60
CA TYR A 376 10.56 -21.95 -4.22
C TYR A 376 10.72 -22.91 -3.05
N ALA A 377 11.77 -23.73 -3.10
CA ALA A 377 12.32 -24.35 -1.91
C ALA A 377 13.15 -23.30 -1.15
N ILE A 378 13.06 -23.28 0.16
CA ILE A 378 13.80 -22.36 1.03
C ILE A 378 14.51 -23.15 2.13
N GLU A 379 15.64 -22.64 2.61
CA GLU A 379 16.35 -23.30 3.72
C GLU A 379 15.66 -23.05 5.06
N GLN A 380 15.42 -21.77 5.39
CA GLN A 380 14.83 -21.33 6.64
C GLN A 380 14.09 -20.00 6.45
N LEU A 381 12.95 -19.87 7.12
CA LEU A 381 12.26 -18.58 7.28
C LEU A 381 12.76 -17.89 8.56
N ASN A 382 13.02 -16.60 8.48
CA ASN A 382 13.46 -15.80 9.63
C ASN A 382 12.73 -14.43 9.66
N ILE A 383 12.90 -13.68 10.76
CA ILE A 383 12.22 -12.39 10.97
C ILE A 383 12.58 -11.39 9.85
N GLN A 384 13.86 -11.29 9.49
CA GLN A 384 14.31 -10.37 8.44
C GLN A 384 13.63 -10.66 7.09
N ALA A 385 13.51 -11.93 6.72
CA ALA A 385 12.77 -12.33 5.52
C ALA A 385 11.28 -11.96 5.61
N LEU A 386 10.65 -12.10 6.78
CA LEU A 386 9.25 -11.71 6.99
C LEU A 386 9.03 -10.19 6.88
N GLU A 387 9.99 -9.37 7.29
CA GLU A 387 9.98 -7.91 7.12
C GLU A 387 10.13 -7.52 5.63
N GLN A 388 11.04 -8.18 4.92
CA GLN A 388 11.25 -7.98 3.48
C GLN A 388 10.05 -8.47 2.65
N ALA A 389 9.31 -9.45 3.16
CA ALA A 389 8.16 -10.02 2.48
C ALA A 389 6.96 -9.05 2.35
N GLN A 390 6.91 -7.94 3.09
CA GLN A 390 5.78 -7.02 3.12
C GLN A 390 5.68 -6.08 1.90
N THR A 391 4.56 -5.38 1.79
CA THR A 391 4.30 -4.32 0.81
C THR A 391 5.31 -3.17 0.94
N LYS A 392 5.75 -2.62 -0.18
CA LYS A 392 6.68 -1.48 -0.22
C LYS A 392 6.06 -0.23 -0.87
N PRO A 393 6.49 0.99 -0.53
CA PRO A 393 5.96 2.22 -1.11
C PRO A 393 6.06 2.30 -2.65
N SER A 394 7.14 1.77 -3.23
CA SER A 394 7.42 1.88 -4.66
C SER A 394 7.77 0.53 -5.30
N LEU A 395 7.59 0.45 -6.62
CA LEU A 395 7.98 -0.73 -7.41
C LEU A 395 9.48 -1.02 -7.28
N GLY A 396 10.32 0.02 -7.32
CA GLY A 396 11.78 -0.12 -7.21
C GLY A 396 12.20 -0.70 -5.85
N GLU A 397 11.60 -0.22 -4.76
CA GLU A 397 11.81 -0.78 -3.42
C GLU A 397 11.29 -2.21 -3.33
N ALA A 398 10.08 -2.48 -3.83
CA ALA A 398 9.52 -3.83 -3.85
C ALA A 398 10.45 -4.82 -4.58
N HIS A 399 11.02 -4.43 -5.70
CA HIS A 399 11.96 -5.25 -6.46
C HIS A 399 13.26 -5.53 -5.68
N GLN A 400 13.89 -4.48 -5.13
CA GLN A 400 15.12 -4.63 -4.34
C GLN A 400 14.92 -5.54 -3.11
N GLU A 401 13.83 -5.33 -2.39
CA GLU A 401 13.46 -6.12 -1.21
C GLU A 401 13.16 -7.57 -1.59
N THR A 402 12.58 -7.82 -2.76
CA THR A 402 12.32 -9.17 -3.28
C THR A 402 13.62 -9.92 -3.59
N ILE A 403 14.61 -9.25 -4.17
CA ILE A 403 15.94 -9.84 -4.40
C ILE A 403 16.59 -10.23 -3.07
N GLN A 404 16.60 -9.29 -2.10
CA GLN A 404 17.18 -9.55 -0.79
C GLN A 404 16.43 -10.67 -0.05
N LEU A 405 15.10 -10.70 -0.16
CA LEU A 405 14.25 -11.76 0.38
C LEU A 405 14.69 -13.13 -0.16
N TYR A 406 14.82 -13.28 -1.48
CA TYR A 406 15.24 -14.54 -2.09
C TYR A 406 16.65 -14.95 -1.68
N GLN A 407 17.58 -13.99 -1.54
CA GLN A 407 18.93 -14.26 -1.02
C GLN A 407 18.88 -14.74 0.43
N ASN A 408 18.13 -14.06 1.28
CA ASN A 408 18.01 -14.39 2.72
C ASN A 408 17.32 -15.73 2.97
N LEU A 409 16.35 -16.09 2.13
CA LEU A 409 15.68 -17.39 2.16
C LEU A 409 16.51 -18.51 1.49
N LYS A 410 17.57 -18.14 0.77
CA LYS A 410 18.29 -19.01 -0.18
C LYS A 410 17.31 -19.74 -1.10
N ALA A 411 16.39 -18.96 -1.65
CA ALA A 411 15.25 -19.48 -2.40
C ALA A 411 15.68 -20.10 -3.72
N GLN A 412 15.39 -21.38 -3.91
CA GLN A 412 15.58 -22.09 -5.18
C GLN A 412 14.22 -22.33 -5.83
N LYS A 413 14.01 -21.77 -7.03
CA LYS A 413 12.76 -21.97 -7.77
C LYS A 413 12.60 -23.44 -8.17
N ILE A 414 11.47 -24.05 -7.79
CA ILE A 414 11.15 -25.46 -8.08
C ILE A 414 10.03 -25.62 -9.10
N LEU A 415 9.01 -24.75 -9.08
CA LEU A 415 7.85 -24.84 -9.97
C LEU A 415 7.34 -23.44 -10.37
N ASN A 416 6.64 -23.38 -11.50
CA ASN A 416 5.99 -22.17 -11.97
C ASN A 416 4.66 -22.50 -12.66
N PHE A 417 3.57 -21.92 -12.16
CA PHE A 417 2.26 -22.01 -12.82
C PHE A 417 1.92 -20.68 -13.46
N LYS A 418 1.97 -20.62 -14.80
CA LYS A 418 1.59 -19.41 -15.54
C LYS A 418 0.08 -19.22 -15.55
N TYR A 419 -0.37 -18.00 -15.30
CA TYR A 419 -1.77 -17.61 -15.41
C TYR A 419 -1.91 -16.34 -16.25
N LYS A 420 -3.10 -16.11 -16.82
CA LYS A 420 -3.38 -14.89 -17.59
C LYS A 420 -3.13 -13.65 -16.73
N ASN A 421 -2.40 -12.66 -17.23
CA ASN A 421 -2.25 -11.38 -16.57
C ASN A 421 -3.61 -10.66 -16.41
N TYR A 422 -3.67 -9.79 -15.42
CA TYR A 422 -4.74 -8.83 -15.21
C TYR A 422 -4.15 -7.43 -15.40
N GLU A 423 -4.63 -6.74 -16.45
CA GLU A 423 -4.12 -5.43 -16.86
C GLU A 423 -4.80 -4.26 -16.13
N LYS A 424 -5.99 -4.48 -15.55
CA LYS A 424 -6.82 -3.46 -14.88
C LYS A 424 -6.83 -3.68 -13.37
N GLY A 425 -6.97 -2.61 -12.57
CA GLY A 425 -6.63 -2.45 -11.13
C GLY A 425 -7.08 -3.51 -10.10
N ILE A 426 -7.69 -4.61 -10.54
CA ILE A 426 -8.26 -5.77 -9.86
C ILE A 426 -7.20 -6.77 -9.31
N CYS A 427 -5.91 -6.41 -9.30
CA CYS A 427 -4.84 -7.36 -8.98
C CYS A 427 -4.92 -7.92 -7.55
N ALA A 428 -5.49 -7.19 -6.57
CA ALA A 428 -5.63 -7.66 -5.19
C ALA A 428 -6.52 -8.91 -5.06
N TRP A 429 -7.72 -8.88 -5.65
CA TRP A 429 -8.64 -10.04 -5.60
C TRP A 429 -8.10 -11.21 -6.45
N ALA A 430 -7.54 -10.90 -7.62
CA ALA A 430 -6.92 -11.90 -8.48
C ALA A 430 -5.71 -12.57 -7.82
N GLY A 431 -4.91 -11.81 -7.06
CA GLY A 431 -3.78 -12.30 -6.29
C GLY A 431 -4.22 -13.26 -5.17
N LEU A 432 -5.27 -12.93 -4.42
CA LEU A 432 -5.81 -13.84 -3.39
C LEU A 432 -6.38 -15.12 -3.98
N LYS A 433 -7.07 -15.02 -5.13
CA LYS A 433 -7.54 -16.19 -5.89
C LYS A 433 -6.38 -17.12 -6.23
N THR A 434 -5.24 -16.55 -6.59
CA THR A 434 -4.01 -17.29 -6.90
C THR A 434 -3.36 -17.86 -5.63
N ALA A 435 -3.33 -17.11 -4.53
CA ALA A 435 -2.86 -17.59 -3.23
C ALA A 435 -3.68 -18.79 -2.74
N PHE A 436 -5.02 -18.73 -2.84
CA PHE A 436 -5.89 -19.85 -2.52
C PHE A 436 -5.56 -21.10 -3.35
N ARG A 437 -5.35 -20.96 -4.68
CA ARG A 437 -4.89 -22.07 -5.52
C ARG A 437 -3.54 -22.64 -5.07
N GLY A 438 -2.60 -21.77 -4.69
CA GLY A 438 -1.29 -22.16 -4.17
C GLY A 438 -1.39 -22.99 -2.88
N MET A 439 -2.23 -22.56 -1.93
CA MET A 439 -2.48 -23.29 -0.70
C MET A 439 -3.11 -24.67 -0.98
N LEU A 440 -4.14 -24.72 -1.84
CA LEU A 440 -4.76 -25.98 -2.25
C LEU A 440 -3.73 -26.95 -2.86
N PHE A 441 -2.90 -26.43 -3.77
CA PHE A 441 -1.88 -27.24 -4.43
C PHE A 441 -0.92 -27.89 -3.43
N ILE A 442 -0.38 -27.11 -2.49
CA ILE A 442 0.63 -27.60 -1.54
C ILE A 442 0.03 -28.61 -0.56
N LEU A 443 -1.13 -28.30 0.01
CA LEU A 443 -1.76 -29.17 1.00
C LEU A 443 -2.20 -30.51 0.37
N ILE A 444 -2.71 -30.48 -0.87
CA ILE A 444 -3.07 -31.71 -1.59
C ILE A 444 -1.83 -32.50 -1.99
N ALA A 445 -0.77 -31.84 -2.47
CA ALA A 445 0.48 -32.49 -2.85
C ALA A 445 1.13 -33.21 -1.66
N GLU A 446 1.17 -32.55 -0.50
CA GLU A 446 1.66 -33.13 0.74
C GLU A 446 0.83 -34.36 1.16
N ASN A 447 -0.50 -34.25 1.19
CA ASN A 447 -1.35 -35.37 1.57
C ASN A 447 -1.20 -36.56 0.62
N LEU A 448 -1.08 -36.32 -0.70
CA LEU A 448 -0.80 -37.38 -1.67
C LEU A 448 0.57 -38.04 -1.44
N GLN A 449 1.60 -37.25 -1.15
CA GLN A 449 2.92 -37.80 -0.82
C GLN A 449 2.88 -38.64 0.47
N ASN A 450 2.16 -38.18 1.49
CA ASN A 450 1.97 -38.94 2.73
C ASN A 450 1.21 -40.26 2.52
N ARG A 451 0.39 -40.36 1.47
CA ARG A 451 -0.28 -41.59 1.04
C ARG A 451 0.59 -42.49 0.15
N GLY A 452 1.88 -42.17 -0.01
CA GLY A 452 2.85 -42.98 -0.77
C GLY A 452 2.91 -42.69 -2.27
N PHE A 453 2.26 -41.63 -2.76
CA PHE A 453 2.37 -41.27 -4.18
C PHE A 453 3.79 -40.76 -4.50
N VAL A 454 4.33 -41.19 -5.64
CA VAL A 454 5.60 -40.66 -6.17
C VAL A 454 5.46 -39.15 -6.41
N SER A 455 6.51 -38.37 -6.09
CA SER A 455 6.48 -36.90 -6.13
C SER A 455 5.93 -36.31 -7.44
N THR A 456 6.34 -36.84 -8.60
CA THR A 456 5.88 -36.37 -9.91
C THR A 456 4.38 -36.64 -10.14
N GLN A 457 3.85 -37.75 -9.64
CA GLN A 457 2.43 -38.09 -9.70
C GLN A 457 1.62 -37.22 -8.75
N ALA A 458 2.10 -37.05 -7.51
CA ALA A 458 1.47 -36.20 -6.49
C ALA A 458 1.34 -34.75 -7.00
N ILE A 459 2.39 -34.18 -7.59
CA ILE A 459 2.38 -32.82 -8.15
C ILE A 459 1.33 -32.69 -9.27
N LYS A 460 1.30 -33.61 -10.23
CA LYS A 460 0.34 -33.58 -11.36
C LYS A 460 -1.10 -33.68 -10.87
N GLN A 461 -1.37 -34.59 -9.93
CA GLN A 461 -2.71 -34.80 -9.38
C GLN A 461 -3.14 -33.61 -8.51
N ALA A 462 -2.26 -33.10 -7.64
CA ALA A 462 -2.51 -31.92 -6.83
C ALA A 462 -2.85 -30.69 -7.67
N GLN A 463 -2.10 -30.45 -8.76
CA GLN A 463 -2.40 -29.34 -9.67
C GLN A 463 -3.79 -29.48 -10.31
N ARG A 464 -4.17 -30.68 -10.75
CA ARG A 464 -5.50 -30.95 -11.34
C ARG A 464 -6.61 -30.73 -10.31
N LEU A 465 -6.48 -31.29 -9.11
CA LEU A 465 -7.46 -31.19 -8.04
C LEU A 465 -7.59 -29.76 -7.51
N ALA A 466 -6.47 -29.07 -7.25
CA ALA A 466 -6.47 -27.67 -6.82
C ALA A 466 -7.19 -26.77 -7.84
N ASN A 467 -6.95 -26.99 -9.14
CA ASN A 467 -7.67 -26.26 -10.19
C ASN A 467 -9.17 -26.58 -10.22
N LYS A 468 -9.56 -27.85 -10.02
CA LYS A 468 -10.97 -28.27 -10.00
C LYS A 468 -11.71 -27.67 -8.80
N ILE A 469 -11.13 -27.75 -7.60
CA ILE A 469 -11.66 -27.17 -6.36
C ILE A 469 -11.76 -25.65 -6.48
N TYR A 470 -10.71 -24.98 -6.94
CA TYR A 470 -10.74 -23.53 -7.18
C TYR A 470 -11.87 -23.13 -8.13
N LYS A 471 -12.05 -23.85 -9.25
CA LYS A 471 -13.09 -23.53 -10.24
C LYS A 471 -14.48 -23.72 -9.63
N SER A 472 -14.67 -24.77 -8.83
CA SER A 472 -15.89 -25.02 -8.08
C SER A 472 -16.19 -23.88 -7.10
N TRP A 473 -15.23 -23.51 -6.25
CA TRP A 473 -15.35 -22.36 -5.35
C TRP A 473 -15.63 -21.06 -6.10
N SER A 474 -14.87 -20.73 -7.14
CA SER A 474 -15.06 -19.47 -7.88
C SER A 474 -16.39 -19.40 -8.63
N ALA A 475 -16.98 -20.53 -9.03
CA ALA A 475 -18.33 -20.56 -9.59
C ALA A 475 -19.37 -20.34 -8.49
N TRP A 476 -19.23 -21.07 -7.37
CA TRP A 476 -20.10 -20.96 -6.20
C TRP A 476 -20.10 -19.54 -5.61
N ASP A 477 -18.93 -18.95 -5.39
CA ASP A 477 -18.76 -17.60 -4.81
C ASP A 477 -19.39 -16.51 -5.69
N ARG A 478 -19.22 -16.61 -7.02
CA ARG A 478 -19.87 -15.69 -7.96
C ARG A 478 -21.39 -15.78 -7.89
N GLU A 479 -21.91 -17.00 -7.79
CA GLU A 479 -23.35 -17.24 -7.67
C GLU A 479 -23.91 -16.71 -6.34
N GLN A 480 -23.28 -17.07 -5.21
CA GLN A 480 -23.73 -16.62 -3.89
C GLN A 480 -23.64 -15.10 -3.73
N ALA A 481 -22.54 -14.48 -4.16
CA ALA A 481 -22.40 -13.03 -4.08
C ALA A 481 -23.44 -12.30 -4.94
N LEU A 482 -23.75 -12.83 -6.13
CA LEU A 482 -24.79 -12.27 -6.99
C LEU A 482 -26.18 -12.43 -6.37
N LEU A 483 -26.51 -13.60 -5.83
CA LEU A 483 -27.78 -13.85 -5.16
C LEU A 483 -27.99 -12.95 -3.94
N GLN A 484 -26.97 -12.84 -3.07
CA GLN A 484 -27.01 -11.95 -1.92
C GLN A 484 -27.21 -10.49 -2.32
N ALA A 485 -26.52 -10.06 -3.38
CA ALA A 485 -26.69 -8.71 -3.90
C ALA A 485 -28.07 -8.47 -4.51
N LEU A 486 -28.58 -9.39 -5.32
CA LEU A 486 -29.93 -9.27 -5.91
C LEU A 486 -31.00 -9.19 -4.83
N ARG A 487 -30.97 -10.07 -3.83
CA ARG A 487 -31.91 -10.03 -2.70
C ARG A 487 -31.85 -8.71 -1.93
N HIS A 488 -30.65 -8.20 -1.71
CA HIS A 488 -30.46 -6.90 -1.08
C HIS A 488 -31.09 -5.78 -1.93
N TYR A 489 -30.80 -5.71 -3.23
CA TYR A 489 -31.34 -4.67 -4.10
C TYR A 489 -32.84 -4.79 -4.39
N GLU A 490 -33.41 -6.00 -4.28
CA GLU A 490 -34.86 -6.22 -4.32
C GLU A 490 -35.54 -5.62 -3.09
N ALA A 491 -34.92 -5.74 -1.91
CA ALA A 491 -35.42 -5.15 -0.66
C ALA A 491 -35.17 -3.63 -0.54
N SER A 492 -34.19 -3.09 -1.27
CA SER A 492 -33.85 -1.67 -1.23
C SER A 492 -34.83 -0.79 -2.01
N ALA A 493 -35.38 0.24 -1.35
CA ALA A 493 -36.30 1.20 -1.97
C ALA A 493 -35.63 2.11 -3.03
N LYS A 494 -34.31 2.30 -2.94
CA LYS A 494 -33.52 3.13 -3.85
C LYS A 494 -32.35 2.32 -4.40
N ILE A 495 -32.18 2.35 -5.72
CA ILE A 495 -31.05 1.70 -6.40
C ILE A 495 -30.07 2.79 -6.85
N ASP A 496 -28.78 2.56 -6.57
CA ASP A 496 -27.69 3.37 -7.09
C ASP A 496 -27.73 3.36 -8.65
N PRO A 497 -27.76 4.53 -9.32
CA PRO A 497 -27.67 4.63 -10.78
C PRO A 497 -26.45 3.95 -11.41
N ASN A 498 -25.43 3.60 -10.62
CA ASN A 498 -24.23 2.90 -11.07
C ASN A 498 -24.40 1.37 -11.15
N LEU A 499 -25.39 0.82 -10.45
CA LEU A 499 -25.66 -0.61 -10.41
C LEU A 499 -26.14 -1.19 -11.76
N PRO A 500 -27.05 -0.54 -12.52
CA PRO A 500 -27.57 -1.12 -13.76
C PRO A 500 -26.51 -1.41 -14.83
N PRO A 501 -25.54 -0.51 -15.12
CA PRO A 501 -24.41 -0.85 -15.99
C PRO A 501 -23.60 -2.05 -15.48
N LEU A 502 -23.30 -2.09 -14.18
CA LEU A 502 -22.56 -3.20 -13.57
C LEU A 502 -23.26 -4.55 -13.77
N LEU A 503 -24.54 -4.64 -13.40
CA LEU A 503 -25.29 -5.89 -13.50
C LEU A 503 -25.48 -6.35 -14.95
N ARG A 504 -25.56 -5.43 -15.91
CA ARG A 504 -25.60 -5.76 -17.35
C ARG A 504 -24.30 -6.43 -17.82
N GLU A 505 -23.15 -5.94 -17.40
CA GLU A 505 -21.86 -6.58 -17.71
C GLU A 505 -21.72 -7.92 -16.99
N ILE A 506 -22.16 -8.01 -15.73
CA ILE A 506 -22.21 -9.28 -14.98
C ILE A 506 -23.08 -10.31 -15.71
N ARG A 507 -24.26 -9.91 -16.19
CA ARG A 507 -25.16 -10.79 -16.94
C ARG A 507 -24.50 -11.42 -18.16
N LYS A 508 -23.64 -10.69 -18.88
CA LYS A 508 -22.89 -11.22 -20.04
C LYS A 508 -21.88 -12.30 -19.64
N LYS A 509 -21.30 -12.17 -18.45
CA LYS A 509 -20.25 -13.09 -17.94
C LYS A 509 -20.80 -14.20 -17.02
N PHE A 510 -22.05 -14.09 -16.56
CA PHE A 510 -22.61 -15.02 -15.59
C PHE A 510 -23.06 -16.34 -16.24
N GLY A 511 -22.24 -17.38 -16.02
CA GLY A 511 -22.52 -18.75 -16.45
C GLY A 511 -23.23 -19.63 -15.40
N GLY A 512 -23.70 -19.08 -14.28
CA GLY A 512 -24.27 -19.86 -13.16
C GLY A 512 -25.68 -20.40 -13.42
N SER A 513 -26.37 -20.80 -12.35
CA SER A 513 -27.63 -21.55 -12.44
C SER A 513 -28.76 -20.81 -13.18
N LYS A 514 -29.72 -21.59 -13.70
CA LYS A 514 -30.94 -21.05 -14.34
C LYS A 514 -31.78 -20.23 -13.36
N GLU A 515 -31.80 -20.62 -12.08
CA GLU A 515 -32.57 -19.93 -11.05
C GLU A 515 -32.02 -18.53 -10.80
N THR A 516 -30.71 -18.39 -10.59
CA THR A 516 -30.07 -17.07 -10.41
C THR A 516 -30.25 -16.19 -11.66
N LYS A 517 -30.21 -16.78 -12.87
CA LYS A 517 -30.50 -16.04 -14.12
C LYS A 517 -31.96 -15.56 -14.19
N LYS A 518 -32.91 -16.36 -13.71
CA LYS A 518 -34.33 -16.00 -13.63
C LYS A 518 -34.54 -14.84 -12.66
N ILE A 519 -33.98 -14.91 -11.45
CA ILE A 519 -34.01 -13.82 -10.46
C ILE A 519 -33.44 -12.53 -11.05
N MET A 520 -32.25 -12.59 -11.66
CA MET A 520 -31.63 -11.43 -12.31
C MET A 520 -32.51 -10.85 -13.44
N ARG A 521 -33.20 -11.69 -14.21
CA ARG A 521 -34.13 -11.24 -15.25
C ARG A 521 -35.34 -10.53 -14.65
N LEU A 522 -35.94 -11.08 -13.59
CA LEU A 522 -37.06 -10.46 -12.88
C LEU A 522 -36.65 -9.11 -12.28
N PHE A 523 -35.49 -9.06 -11.63
CA PHE A 523 -34.93 -7.82 -11.10
C PHE A 523 -34.75 -6.75 -12.18
N PHE A 524 -34.29 -7.10 -13.38
CA PHE A 524 -34.14 -6.15 -14.49
C PHE A 524 -35.46 -5.60 -15.04
N LEU A 525 -36.57 -6.31 -14.81
CA LEU A 525 -37.91 -5.89 -15.21
C LEU A 525 -38.57 -4.99 -14.16
N SER A 526 -38.04 -4.95 -12.93
CA SER A 526 -38.58 -4.14 -11.84
C SER A 526 -38.60 -2.64 -12.17
N PRO A 527 -39.60 -1.88 -11.69
CA PRO A 527 -39.67 -0.43 -11.90
C PRO A 527 -38.43 0.31 -11.37
N GLN A 528 -38.01 -0.01 -10.15
CA GLN A 528 -36.82 0.57 -9.49
C GLN A 528 -35.54 0.43 -10.32
N PHE A 529 -35.31 -0.74 -10.94
CA PHE A 529 -34.14 -0.94 -11.79
C PHE A 529 -34.21 -0.12 -13.08
N LYS A 530 -35.39 -0.04 -13.71
CA LYS A 530 -35.60 0.76 -14.94
C LYS A 530 -35.40 2.25 -14.66
N GLU A 531 -35.88 2.75 -13.53
CA GLU A 531 -35.69 4.13 -13.10
C GLU A 531 -34.21 4.45 -12.86
N ALA A 532 -33.51 3.61 -12.08
CA ALA A 532 -32.08 3.77 -11.83
C ALA A 532 -31.26 3.72 -13.14
N LEU A 533 -31.63 2.86 -14.08
CA LEU A 533 -31.00 2.78 -15.39
C LEU A 533 -31.21 4.07 -16.21
N GLN A 534 -32.41 4.66 -16.16
CA GLN A 534 -32.68 5.91 -16.85
C GLN A 534 -31.85 7.06 -16.27
N LYS A 535 -31.78 7.16 -14.93
CA LYS A 535 -30.90 8.10 -14.21
C LYS A 535 -29.43 7.91 -14.60
N SER A 536 -28.97 6.65 -14.70
CA SER A 536 -27.62 6.31 -15.15
C SER A 536 -27.29 6.88 -16.53
N LYS A 537 -28.22 6.72 -17.49
CA LYS A 537 -28.07 7.24 -18.85
C LYS A 537 -28.04 8.76 -18.88
N GLU A 538 -28.90 9.40 -18.09
CA GLU A 538 -28.93 10.87 -17.99
C GLU A 538 -27.63 11.43 -17.41
N ASN A 539 -27.12 10.83 -16.33
CA ASN A 539 -25.84 11.20 -15.73
C ASN A 539 -24.68 11.05 -16.74
N LEU A 540 -24.68 9.96 -17.52
CA LEU A 540 -23.68 9.76 -18.57
C LEU A 540 -23.78 10.82 -19.68
N ARG A 541 -25.00 11.24 -20.05
CA ARG A 541 -25.21 12.30 -21.05
C ARG A 541 -24.64 13.63 -20.54
N LYS A 542 -25.02 14.04 -19.32
CA LYS A 542 -24.50 15.26 -18.66
C LYS A 542 -22.98 15.27 -18.54
N ALA A 543 -22.39 14.13 -18.17
CA ALA A 543 -20.94 14.00 -18.07
C ALA A 543 -20.23 14.17 -19.43
N LYS A 544 -20.81 13.66 -20.51
CA LYS A 544 -20.28 13.85 -21.88
C LYS A 544 -20.39 15.30 -22.33
N GLU A 545 -21.53 15.93 -22.11
CA GLU A 545 -21.77 17.35 -22.41
C GLU A 545 -20.75 18.24 -21.67
N LYS A 546 -20.53 17.99 -20.36
CA LYS A 546 -19.52 18.71 -19.57
C LYS A 546 -18.11 18.56 -20.13
N ARG A 547 -17.67 17.33 -20.45
CA ARG A 547 -16.34 17.06 -21.05
C ARG A 547 -16.18 17.76 -22.41
N GLN A 548 -17.24 17.86 -23.19
CA GLN A 548 -17.20 18.55 -24.49
C GLN A 548 -17.06 20.06 -24.31
N ASN A 549 -17.81 20.65 -23.37
CA ASN A 549 -17.71 22.08 -23.06
C ASN A 549 -16.33 22.46 -22.51
N GLU A 550 -15.78 21.65 -21.58
CA GLU A 550 -14.43 21.88 -21.03
C GLU A 550 -13.35 21.83 -22.12
N ARG A 551 -13.45 20.90 -23.07
CA ARG A 551 -12.54 20.83 -24.21
C ARG A 551 -12.65 22.07 -25.10
N GLN A 552 -13.87 22.53 -25.40
CA GLN A 552 -14.07 23.73 -26.19
C GLN A 552 -13.52 24.97 -25.48
N SER A 553 -13.78 25.16 -24.18
CA SER A 553 -13.24 26.28 -23.40
C SER A 553 -11.71 26.28 -23.31
N SER A 554 -11.07 25.11 -23.25
CA SER A 554 -9.61 24.99 -23.24
C SER A 554 -8.95 25.43 -24.56
N CYS A 555 -9.68 25.38 -25.68
CA CYS A 555 -9.19 25.84 -26.99
C CYS A 555 -9.25 27.36 -27.19
N PHE A 556 -10.03 28.08 -26.38
CA PHE A 556 -10.21 29.55 -26.49
C PHE A 556 -9.43 30.34 -25.44
N SER A 557 -8.52 29.71 -24.69
CA SER A 557 -7.62 30.45 -23.81
C SER A 557 -6.53 31.13 -24.64
N PRO A 558 -6.42 32.48 -24.65
CA PRO A 558 -5.38 33.20 -25.39
C PRO A 558 -4.00 32.71 -24.93
N LYS A 559 -3.09 32.51 -25.89
CA LYS A 559 -1.69 32.19 -25.61
C LYS A 559 -0.92 33.39 -25.06
#